data_AF-A0A096VR88-F1
#
_entry.id   AF-A0A096VR88-F1
#
_cell.length_a   1.000
_cell.length_b   1.000
_cell.length_c   1.000
_cell.angle_alpha   90.00
_cell.angle_beta   90.00
_cell.angle_gamma   90.00
#
_symmetry.space_group_name_H-M   'P 1'
#
loop_
_entity.id
_entity.type
_entity.pdbx_description
1 polymer ?
#
loop_
_entity_poly.entity_id
_entity_poly.type
_entity_poly.pdbx_seq_one_letter_code
_entity_poly.pdbx_strand_id
1 'polypeptide(L)'
;LQEAFRVADDVLRQGVQGISDIITIPGLVNVDFADVRAVMADAGSALMGIGIGSGKSRAKEGAIAAISSPLLESSIEGAKGVVFNITGGQDLTLHEVNAAAKIIYEVVDP
;
A
#
# COMPACT_ATOMS: atom_id res chain seq x y z
N LEU A 1 -4.98 16.48 -22.03
CA LEU A 1 -6.13 16.55 -21.10
C LEU A 1 -6.74 15.17 -20.85
N GLN A 2 -7.19 14.45 -21.89
CA GLN A 2 -7.73 13.08 -21.75
C GLN A 2 -6.78 12.12 -21.04
N GLU A 3 -5.48 12.17 -21.35
CA GLU A 3 -4.48 11.33 -20.71
C GLU A 3 -4.33 11.61 -19.21
N ALA A 4 -4.45 12.86 -18.78
CA ALA A 4 -4.35 13.23 -17.36
C ALA A 4 -5.56 12.73 -16.56
N PHE A 5 -6.77 12.80 -17.13
CA PHE A 5 -7.96 12.23 -16.50
C PHE A 5 -7.88 10.71 -16.41
N ARG A 6 -7.33 10.05 -17.43
CA ARG A 6 -7.11 8.60 -17.39
C ARG A 6 -6.20 8.19 -16.23
N VAL A 7 -5.14 8.95 -15.96
CA VAL A 7 -4.25 8.70 -14.81
C VAL A 7 -4.98 8.94 -13.48
N ALA A 8 -5.78 9.99 -13.37
CA ALA A 8 -6.59 10.24 -12.17
C ALA A 8 -7.58 9.10 -11.89
N ASP A 9 -8.27 8.60 -12.92
CA ASP A 9 -9.18 7.45 -12.83
C ASP A 9 -8.43 6.18 -12.42
N ASP A 10 -7.20 5.99 -12.92
CA ASP A 10 -6.34 4.86 -12.57
C ASP A 10 -5.97 4.87 -11.07
N VAL A 11 -5.58 6.04 -10.54
CA VAL A 11 -5.25 6.21 -9.12
C VAL A 11 -6.47 5.96 -8.24
N LEU A 12 -7.65 6.48 -8.61
CA LEU A 12 -8.89 6.23 -7.88
C LEU A 12 -9.26 4.74 -7.89
N ARG A 13 -9.13 4.08 -9.05
CA ARG A 13 -9.34 2.63 -9.17
C ARG A 13 -8.39 1.88 -8.26
N GLN A 14 -7.10 2.20 -8.27
CA GLN A 14 -6.09 1.53 -7.46
C GLN A 14 -6.37 1.70 -5.96
N GLY A 15 -6.90 2.84 -5.53
CA GLY A 15 -7.24 3.04 -4.14
C GLY A 15 -8.41 2.20 -3.65
N VAL A 16 -9.49 2.14 -4.43
CA VAL A 16 -10.65 1.28 -4.12
C VAL A 16 -10.26 -0.19 -4.18
N GLN A 17 -9.49 -0.57 -5.21
CA GLN A 17 -9.01 -1.93 -5.40
C GLN A 17 -8.10 -2.35 -4.24
N GLY A 18 -7.16 -1.51 -3.82
CA GLY A 18 -6.21 -1.84 -2.76
C GLY A 18 -6.89 -2.22 -1.45
N ILE A 19 -7.95 -1.51 -1.05
CA ILE A 19 -8.72 -1.83 0.16
C ILE A 19 -9.62 -3.05 -0.06
N SER A 20 -10.27 -3.13 -1.22
CA SER A 20 -11.17 -4.24 -1.54
C SER A 20 -10.43 -5.58 -1.62
N ASP A 21 -9.23 -5.58 -2.18
CA ASP A 21 -8.41 -6.77 -2.38
C ASP A 21 -7.95 -7.35 -1.03
N ILE A 22 -7.63 -6.51 -0.03
CA ILE A 22 -7.28 -6.97 1.34
C ILE A 22 -8.41 -7.81 1.94
N ILE A 23 -9.67 -7.48 1.66
CA ILE A 23 -10.85 -8.12 2.25
C ILE A 23 -11.30 -9.33 1.41
N THR A 24 -11.20 -9.22 0.08
CA THR A 24 -11.87 -10.15 -0.84
C THR A 24 -10.93 -11.18 -1.45
N ILE A 25 -9.62 -10.93 -1.48
CA ILE A 25 -8.64 -11.81 -2.10
C ILE A 25 -7.75 -12.41 -1.02
N PRO A 26 -7.86 -13.72 -0.76
CA PRO A 26 -6.94 -14.40 0.15
C PRO A 26 -5.51 -14.35 -0.39
N GLY A 27 -4.61 -13.74 0.39
CA GLY A 27 -3.16 -13.74 0.20
C GLY A 27 -2.43 -14.62 1.22
N LEU A 28 -1.11 -14.47 1.27
CA LEU A 28 -0.25 -15.13 2.27
C LEU A 28 -0.51 -14.64 3.70
N VAL A 29 -0.86 -13.36 3.83
CA VAL A 29 -1.20 -12.70 5.08
C VAL A 29 -2.53 -12.00 4.85
N ASN A 30 -3.57 -12.51 5.49
CA ASN A 30 -4.91 -11.94 5.39
C ASN A 30 -5.17 -11.05 6.61
N VAL A 31 -5.84 -9.93 6.35
CA VAL A 31 -6.33 -9.01 7.37
C VAL A 31 -7.85 -9.04 7.30
N ASP A 32 -8.53 -8.93 8.44
CA ASP A 32 -9.98 -8.89 8.43
C ASP A 32 -10.53 -7.48 8.16
N PHE A 33 -11.81 -7.39 7.80
CA PHE A 33 -12.44 -6.09 7.56
C PHE A 33 -12.52 -5.22 8.82
N ALA A 34 -12.59 -5.83 10.00
CA ALA A 34 -12.72 -5.10 11.26
C ALA A 34 -11.43 -4.33 11.57
N ASP A 35 -10.26 -4.93 11.32
CA ASP A 35 -8.95 -4.33 11.46
C ASP A 35 -8.77 -3.15 10.51
N VAL A 36 -9.08 -3.33 9.22
CA VAL A 36 -9.02 -2.25 8.22
C VAL A 36 -9.96 -1.12 8.62
N ARG A 37 -11.20 -1.44 9.00
CA ARG A 37 -12.17 -0.46 9.46
C ARG A 37 -11.70 0.27 10.71
N ALA A 38 -11.06 -0.42 11.66
CA ALA A 38 -10.58 0.20 12.90
C ALA A 38 -9.45 1.20 12.65
N VAL A 39 -8.55 0.91 11.71
CA VAL A 39 -7.46 1.83 11.34
C VAL A 39 -7.98 3.02 10.53
N MET A 40 -8.97 2.80 9.65
CA MET A 40 -9.51 3.85 8.78
C MET A 40 -10.62 4.68 9.43
N ALA A 41 -11.31 4.16 10.46
CA ALA A 41 -12.34 4.88 11.18
C ALA A 41 -11.73 6.09 11.91
N ASP A 42 -12.36 7.25 11.76
CA ASP A 42 -11.95 8.50 12.41
C ASP A 42 -10.51 8.97 12.08
N ALA A 43 -9.85 8.39 11.06
CA ALA A 43 -8.49 8.74 10.65
C ALA A 43 -8.39 10.15 10.03
N GLY A 44 -9.52 10.73 9.61
CA GLY A 44 -9.56 12.03 8.95
C GLY A 44 -9.07 11.94 7.51
N SER A 45 -8.16 12.84 7.12
CA SER A 45 -7.57 12.84 5.77
C SER A 45 -6.57 11.70 5.63
N ALA A 46 -6.74 10.88 4.61
CA ALA A 46 -5.81 9.81 4.27
C ALA A 46 -4.96 10.20 3.04
N LEU A 47 -3.72 9.72 3.02
CA LEU A 47 -2.82 9.81 1.87
C LEU A 47 -2.58 8.40 1.32
N MET A 48 -2.36 8.31 0.02
CA MET A 48 -2.14 7.03 -0.66
C MET A 48 -0.86 7.08 -1.47
N GLY A 49 0.04 6.13 -1.21
CA GLY A 49 1.24 5.91 -2.00
C GLY A 49 1.16 4.59 -2.74
N ILE A 50 1.56 4.60 -4.02
CA ILE A 50 1.56 3.41 -4.86
C ILE A 50 2.96 3.22 -5.43
N GLY A 51 3.46 1.99 -5.31
CA GLY A 51 4.80 1.61 -5.76
C GLY A 51 4.77 0.27 -6.46
N ILE A 52 5.63 0.13 -7.48
CA ILE A 52 5.80 -1.10 -8.26
C ILE A 52 7.30 -1.41 -8.28
N GLY A 53 7.65 -2.65 -7.98
CA GLY A 53 9.02 -3.15 -8.05
C GLY A 53 9.11 -4.42 -8.90
N SER A 54 10.30 -4.72 -9.41
CA SER A 54 10.53 -5.90 -10.25
C SER A 54 11.90 -6.53 -9.99
N GLY A 55 12.11 -7.77 -10.44
CA GLY A 55 13.37 -8.48 -10.24
C GLY A 55 13.60 -8.97 -8.81
N LYS A 56 14.87 -9.12 -8.41
CA LYS A 56 15.26 -9.80 -7.16
C LYS A 56 14.89 -9.06 -5.88
N SER A 57 14.75 -7.73 -5.95
CA SER A 57 14.42 -6.86 -4.82
C SER A 57 13.04 -6.23 -4.95
N ARG A 58 12.15 -6.84 -5.78
CA ARG A 58 10.86 -6.27 -6.17
C ARG A 58 10.00 -5.79 -5.00
N ALA A 59 9.94 -6.55 -3.91
CA ALA A 59 9.13 -6.19 -2.76
C ALA A 59 9.68 -4.97 -2.01
N LYS A 60 11.00 -4.90 -1.85
CA LYS A 60 11.69 -3.75 -1.25
C LYS A 60 11.57 -2.51 -2.12
N GLU A 61 11.81 -2.64 -3.42
CA GLU A 61 11.69 -1.53 -4.37
C GLU A 61 10.26 -1.01 -4.45
N GLY A 62 9.26 -1.90 -4.48
CA GLY A 62 7.85 -1.54 -4.46
C GLY A 62 7.46 -0.79 -3.19
N ALA A 63 7.93 -1.25 -2.02
CA ALA A 63 7.70 -0.55 -0.76
C ALA A 63 8.33 0.86 -0.77
N ILE A 64 9.60 0.98 -1.18
CA ILE A 64 10.30 2.27 -1.26
C ILE A 64 9.56 3.23 -2.21
N ALA A 65 9.16 2.75 -3.39
CA ALA A 65 8.44 3.56 -4.36
C ALA A 65 7.06 4.01 -3.84
N ALA A 66 6.38 3.18 -3.04
CA ALA A 66 5.09 3.52 -2.45
C ALA A 66 5.24 4.64 -1.40
N ILE A 67 6.23 4.53 -0.49
CA ILE A 67 6.45 5.53 0.56
C ILE A 67 7.04 6.85 0.03
N SER A 68 7.68 6.83 -1.15
CA SER A 68 8.20 8.02 -1.82
C SER A 68 7.30 8.52 -2.95
N SER A 69 6.04 8.05 -3.01
CA SER A 69 5.13 8.35 -4.10
C SER A 69 4.73 9.84 -4.09
N PRO A 70 4.65 10.52 -5.26
CA PRO A 70 4.21 11.92 -5.32
C PRO A 70 2.73 12.11 -4.95
N LEU A 71 1.97 11.02 -4.82
CA LEU A 71 0.60 11.03 -4.32
C LEU A 71 0.53 11.24 -2.79
N LEU A 72 1.66 11.05 -2.10
CA LEU A 72 1.84 11.42 -0.70
C LEU A 72 2.25 12.90 -0.66
N GLU A 73 1.28 13.80 -0.51
CA GLU A 73 1.54 15.24 -0.38
C GLU A 73 2.36 15.59 0.87
N SER A 74 2.40 14.69 1.86
CA SER A 74 3.21 14.76 3.07
C SER A 74 3.92 13.43 3.33
N SER A 75 5.00 13.47 4.10
CA SER A 75 5.71 12.25 4.52
C SER A 75 4.80 11.35 5.34
N ILE A 76 4.98 10.03 5.20
CA ILE A 76 4.30 9.04 6.06
C ILE A 76 4.96 8.91 7.45
N GLU A 77 6.07 9.63 7.67
CA GLU A 77 6.71 9.75 8.99
C GLU A 77 5.71 10.26 10.03
N GLY A 78 5.55 9.54 11.13
CA GLY A 78 4.60 9.91 12.19
C GLY A 78 3.17 9.42 11.98
N ALA A 79 2.87 8.64 10.93
CA ALA A 79 1.54 8.10 10.71
C ALA A 79 1.17 7.08 11.82
N LYS A 80 0.08 7.36 12.55
CA LYS A 80 -0.41 6.51 13.65
C LYS A 80 -1.20 5.28 13.20
N GLY A 81 -1.63 5.27 11.94
CA GLY A 81 -2.41 4.20 11.35
C GLY A 81 -2.03 4.07 9.89
N VAL A 82 -1.58 2.88 9.49
CA VAL A 82 -1.20 2.58 8.11
C VAL A 82 -1.86 1.28 7.69
N VAL A 83 -2.53 1.33 6.54
CA VAL A 83 -3.03 0.15 5.83
C VAL A 83 -2.24 0.04 4.53
N PHE A 84 -1.63 -1.11 4.29
CA PHE A 84 -0.93 -1.40 3.05
C PHE A 84 -1.35 -2.75 2.49
N ASN A 85 -1.41 -2.84 1.16
CA ASN A 85 -1.68 -4.06 0.42
C ASN A 85 -0.43 -4.43 -0.39
N ILE A 86 -0.06 -5.72 -0.39
CA ILE A 86 1.03 -6.24 -1.22
C ILE A 86 0.44 -7.26 -2.19
N THR A 87 0.39 -6.87 -3.47
CA THR A 87 -0.05 -7.74 -4.55
C THR A 87 1.14 -8.21 -5.36
N GLY A 88 1.21 -9.51 -5.63
CA GLY A 88 2.27 -10.13 -6.42
C GLY A 88 1.77 -11.35 -7.18
N GLY A 89 2.66 -11.97 -7.96
CA GLY A 89 2.37 -13.23 -8.65
C GLY A 89 2.27 -14.42 -7.68
N GLN A 90 2.02 -15.61 -8.23
CA GLN A 90 2.00 -16.86 -7.45
C GLN A 90 3.36 -17.22 -6.84
N ASP A 91 4.42 -16.56 -7.30
CA ASP A 91 5.79 -16.68 -6.81
C ASP A 91 6.11 -15.70 -5.67
N LEU A 92 5.13 -14.91 -5.20
CA LEU A 92 5.32 -14.04 -4.04
C LEU A 92 5.57 -14.89 -2.79
N THR A 93 6.64 -14.57 -2.07
CA THR A 93 7.05 -15.31 -0.88
C THR A 93 6.81 -14.52 0.40
N LEU A 94 6.66 -15.23 1.53
CA LEU A 94 6.54 -14.58 2.85
C LEU A 94 7.77 -13.73 3.21
N HIS A 95 8.96 -14.14 2.73
CA HIS A 95 10.19 -13.37 2.92
C HIS A 95 10.12 -11.99 2.26
N GLU A 96 9.60 -11.93 1.04
CA GLU A 96 9.40 -10.69 0.29
C GLU A 96 8.36 -9.78 0.98
N VAL A 97 7.24 -10.35 1.40
CA VAL A 97 6.20 -9.63 2.16
C VAL A 97 6.78 -9.02 3.43
N ASN A 98 7.56 -9.79 4.20
CA ASN A 98 8.19 -9.31 5.43
C ASN A 98 9.25 -8.22 5.17
N ALA A 99 10.01 -8.33 4.08
CA ALA A 99 10.99 -7.31 3.70
C ALA A 99 10.32 -5.98 3.35
N ALA A 100 9.22 -6.01 2.60
CA ALA A 100 8.41 -4.83 2.30
C ALA A 100 7.80 -4.22 3.57
N ALA A 101 7.16 -5.05 4.41
CA ALA A 101 6.55 -4.60 5.65
C ALA A 101 7.57 -3.93 6.59
N LYS A 102 8.78 -4.49 6.70
CA LYS A 102 9.86 -3.91 7.52
C LYS A 102 10.24 -2.50 7.09
N ILE A 103 10.33 -2.24 5.79
CA ILE A 103 10.67 -0.90 5.27
C ILE A 103 9.58 0.11 5.63
N ILE A 104 8.31 -0.27 5.47
CA ILE A 104 7.20 0.60 5.84
C ILE A 104 7.23 0.87 7.35
N TYR A 105 7.47 -0.18 8.16
CA TYR A 105 7.55 -0.09 9.61
C TYR A 105 8.67 0.82 10.12
N GLU A 106 9.82 0.85 9.44
CA GLU A 106 10.96 1.70 9.81
C GLU A 106 10.70 3.20 9.61
N VAL A 107 9.70 3.57 8.79
CA VAL A 107 9.40 4.97 8.45
C VAL A 107 8.21 5.51 9.25
N VAL A 108 7.30 4.64 9.69
CA VAL A 108 6.15 5.02 10.53
C VAL A 108 6.55 5.17 12.01
N ASP A 109 5.75 5.90 12.78
CA ASP A 109 5.98 6.16 14.22
C ASP A 109 6.01 4.85 15.03
N PRO A 110 6.98 4.63 15.95
CA PRO A 110 6.95 3.51 16.90
C PRO A 110 5.87 3.62 17.98
#